data_AF-A0A1Y1I9S3-F1
#
_entry.id   AF-A0A1Y1I9S3-F1
#
_cell.length_a   1.000
_cell.length_b   1.000
_cell.length_c   1.000
_cell.angle_alpha   90.00
_cell.angle_beta   90.00
_cell.angle_gamma   90.00
#
_symmetry.space_group_name_H-M   'P 1'
#
loop_
_entity.id
_entity.type
_entity.pdbx_description
1 polymer ?
#
loop_
_entity_poly.entity_id
_entity_poly.type
_entity_poly.pdbx_seq_one_letter_code
_entity_poly.pdbx_strand_id
1 'polypeptide(L)'
;MGCHVALVKEKISATIAAVKARFPSAKVRVAFIGYRDYGETINKIGFTADVKAFETALARVKVSGGGDLPEDVFSGLEAAAKLEWSSAVRLVIHIADAPCHGREFYDRAKHTNIDDKYPDGDKHKRELATVLRALHAGARVQTYHFYHLNDYTKQMLAQFRQATGVPAGWIQEDTFSNIEGIPSRISQHSQTAISSSLLRESGGSSEGFAALAVDTAEPDWDGIGERKAEEYAIMPMSAEDVVERVKFGKRLKFATQGARALKIAPAPFSADGALRWPYYTLIGPEDGAEDDPEDGARAATTKRVLKRFKTPLDARVAALRQSEASYKEQAEEQFVASVLVERFNQLYPGAVRERLVFLQLNLVKVAFGESAMRHQWYTVEDFLDGHYKKFSCNVGDFSPEYSDILQAFTHWTYEFSGGELMITDLQGIKGPDEDTYYLTDPAIHCRDLDHFSRLNWGEEGFAMFFAAHKCNKICAKLKLKPRTATSPRSPFDSPFK
;
A
#
# COMPACT_ATOMS: atom_id res chain seq x y z
N MET A 1 4.98 -28.93 24.21
CA MET A 1 5.44 -27.54 24.46
C MET A 1 6.75 -27.17 23.75
N GLY A 2 7.82 -28.01 23.79
CA GLY A 2 9.11 -27.68 23.16
C GLY A 2 9.11 -27.45 21.63
N CYS A 3 8.19 -28.08 20.88
CA CYS A 3 8.04 -27.89 19.43
C CYS A 3 7.46 -26.53 19.03
N HIS A 4 6.52 -25.98 19.80
CA HIS A 4 5.89 -24.69 19.51
C HIS A 4 6.85 -23.52 19.70
N VAL A 5 7.73 -23.60 20.70
CA VAL A 5 8.73 -22.56 20.99
C VAL A 5 9.77 -22.45 19.88
N ALA A 6 10.29 -23.56 19.39
CA ALA A 6 11.24 -23.58 18.28
C ALA A 6 10.61 -22.96 17.03
N LEU A 7 9.37 -23.35 16.73
CA LEU A 7 8.58 -22.81 15.63
C LEU A 7 8.32 -21.30 15.78
N VAL A 8 8.04 -20.82 16.99
CA VAL A 8 7.85 -19.38 17.28
C VAL A 8 9.15 -18.61 17.07
N LYS A 9 10.29 -19.13 17.55
CA LYS A 9 11.60 -18.47 17.37
C LYS A 9 11.98 -18.38 15.88
N GLU A 10 11.81 -19.48 15.14
CA GLU A 10 12.05 -19.52 13.70
C GLU A 10 11.17 -18.52 12.95
N LYS A 11 9.87 -18.52 13.23
CA LYS A 11 8.91 -17.64 12.57
C LYS A 11 9.10 -16.16 12.92
N ILE A 12 9.51 -15.84 14.15
CA ILE A 12 9.89 -14.48 14.54
C ILE A 12 11.10 -14.02 13.72
N SER A 13 12.15 -14.83 13.60
CA SER A 13 13.31 -14.52 12.77
C SER A 13 12.93 -14.30 11.30
N ALA A 14 12.10 -15.18 10.73
CA ALA A 14 11.60 -15.05 9.36
C ALA A 14 10.81 -13.75 9.15
N THR A 15 9.94 -13.40 10.12
CA THR A 15 9.15 -12.17 10.08
C THR A 15 10.05 -10.93 10.10
N ILE A 16 11.04 -10.90 10.98
CA ILE A 16 11.98 -9.77 11.09
C ILE A 16 12.78 -9.62 9.80
N ALA A 17 13.27 -10.74 9.23
CA ALA A 17 13.99 -10.75 7.97
C ALA A 17 13.12 -10.21 6.83
N ALA A 18 11.87 -10.64 6.76
CA ALA A 18 10.93 -10.19 5.73
C ALA A 18 10.59 -8.69 5.86
N VAL A 19 10.38 -8.19 7.09
CA VAL A 19 10.18 -6.74 7.33
C VAL A 19 11.43 -5.94 6.95
N LYS A 20 12.64 -6.41 7.28
CA LYS A 20 13.88 -5.73 6.89
C LYS A 20 14.13 -5.74 5.39
N ALA A 21 13.84 -6.86 4.73
CA ALA A 21 13.91 -6.96 3.27
C ALA A 21 12.92 -5.99 2.62
N ARG A 22 11.71 -5.87 3.18
CA ARG A 22 10.67 -4.98 2.68
C ARG A 22 10.95 -3.50 2.91
N PHE A 23 11.60 -3.16 4.04
CA PHE A 23 11.95 -1.78 4.40
C PHE A 23 13.44 -1.61 4.69
N PRO A 24 14.33 -1.68 3.67
CA PRO A 24 15.78 -1.66 3.88
C PRO A 24 16.29 -0.36 4.54
N SER A 25 15.57 0.74 4.32
CA SER A 25 15.89 2.06 4.87
C SER A 25 15.23 2.34 6.22
N ALA A 26 14.30 1.49 6.68
CA ALA A 26 13.63 1.68 7.95
C ALA A 26 14.47 1.15 9.12
N LYS A 27 14.54 1.94 10.19
CA LYS A 27 15.14 1.49 11.46
C LYS A 27 14.15 0.57 12.18
N VAL A 28 14.17 -0.71 11.82
CA VAL A 28 13.37 -1.75 12.49
C VAL A 28 13.97 -2.03 13.87
N ARG A 29 13.12 -2.02 14.90
CA ARG A 29 13.49 -2.42 16.26
C ARG A 29 12.56 -3.49 16.76
N VAL A 30 13.13 -4.48 17.44
CA VAL A 30 12.39 -5.65 17.90
C VAL A 30 12.66 -5.85 19.39
N ALA A 31 11.63 -6.23 20.13
CA ALA A 31 11.66 -6.60 21.54
C ALA A 31 10.89 -7.91 21.74
N PHE A 32 11.12 -8.58 22.86
CA PHE A 32 10.42 -9.81 23.21
C PHE A 32 10.04 -9.80 24.69
N ILE A 33 8.80 -10.20 24.97
CA ILE A 33 8.28 -10.47 26.31
C ILE A 33 7.73 -11.90 26.31
N GLY A 34 8.35 -12.77 27.10
CA GLY A 34 7.82 -14.10 27.40
C GLY A 34 7.28 -14.11 28.82
N TYR A 35 5.98 -14.32 28.96
CA TYR A 35 5.29 -14.48 30.24
C TYR A 35 4.92 -15.96 30.49
N ARG A 36 4.57 -16.28 31.73
CA ARG A 36 4.15 -17.60 32.24
C ARG A 36 3.15 -17.38 33.40
N ASP A 37 3.06 -18.30 34.37
CA ASP A 37 2.24 -18.16 35.57
C ASP A 37 2.91 -17.25 36.63
N TYR A 38 2.14 -16.81 37.62
CA TYR A 38 2.57 -15.97 38.72
C TYR A 38 3.72 -16.59 39.51
N GLY A 39 4.73 -15.75 39.80
CA GLY A 39 5.91 -16.17 40.56
C GLY A 39 7.03 -16.71 39.68
N GLU A 40 6.78 -16.89 38.38
CA GLU A 40 7.84 -17.16 37.40
C GLU A 40 8.45 -15.86 36.84
N THR A 41 9.72 -15.93 36.45
CA THR A 41 10.44 -14.79 35.89
C THR A 41 9.99 -14.51 34.45
N ILE A 42 9.54 -13.29 34.19
CA ILE A 42 9.26 -12.79 32.84
C ILE A 42 10.57 -12.67 32.06
N ASN A 43 10.62 -13.30 30.89
CA ASN A 43 11.73 -13.15 29.97
C ASN A 43 11.56 -11.85 29.19
N LYS A 44 12.44 -10.88 29.42
CA LYS A 44 12.39 -9.57 28.76
C LYS A 44 13.65 -9.32 27.92
N ILE A 45 13.46 -9.08 26.63
CA ILE A 45 14.46 -8.55 25.71
C ILE A 45 13.96 -7.18 25.26
N GLY A 46 14.70 -6.13 25.62
CA GLY A 46 14.37 -4.75 25.24
C GLY A 46 14.48 -4.51 23.72
N PHE A 47 13.96 -3.37 23.27
CA PHE A 47 14.06 -3.00 21.85
C PHE A 47 15.50 -2.89 21.39
N THR A 48 15.84 -3.59 20.31
CA THR A 48 17.14 -3.46 19.63
C THR A 48 16.94 -3.40 18.11
N ALA A 49 17.82 -2.66 17.43
CA ALA A 49 17.91 -2.66 15.97
C ALA A 49 18.86 -3.74 15.43
N ASP A 50 19.71 -4.28 16.31
CA ASP A 50 20.60 -5.39 16.01
C ASP A 50 19.81 -6.71 16.12
N VAL A 51 19.41 -7.21 14.95
CA VAL A 51 18.62 -8.44 14.83
C VAL A 51 19.44 -9.67 15.19
N LYS A 52 20.74 -9.68 14.88
CA LYS A 52 21.59 -10.82 15.22
C LYS A 52 21.76 -10.92 16.74
N ALA A 53 21.94 -9.78 17.41
CA ALA A 53 21.95 -9.73 18.87
C ALA A 53 20.59 -10.15 19.46
N PHE A 54 19.48 -9.71 18.87
CA PHE A 54 18.14 -10.13 19.27
C PHE A 54 17.95 -11.64 19.15
N GLU A 55 18.28 -12.23 18.00
CA GLU A 55 18.17 -13.68 17.75
C GLU A 55 19.05 -14.47 18.73
N THR A 56 20.26 -14.00 18.99
CA THR A 56 21.17 -14.62 19.97
C THR A 56 20.57 -14.58 21.38
N ALA A 57 19.97 -13.46 21.77
CA ALA A 57 19.29 -13.33 23.06
C ALA A 57 18.04 -14.22 23.14
N LEU A 58 17.24 -14.25 22.08
CA LEU A 58 16.02 -15.05 21.98
C LEU A 58 16.33 -16.56 22.02
N ALA A 59 17.41 -16.99 21.38
CA ALA A 59 17.87 -18.38 21.43
C ALA A 59 18.15 -18.84 22.87
N ARG A 60 18.66 -17.95 23.73
CA ARG A 60 18.98 -18.24 25.15
C ARG A 60 17.76 -18.31 26.06
N VAL A 61 16.60 -17.80 25.63
CA VAL A 61 15.36 -17.91 26.40
C VAL A 61 15.00 -19.40 26.54
N LYS A 62 15.20 -19.94 27.73
CA LYS A 62 14.79 -21.31 28.09
C LYS A 62 13.30 -21.30 28.38
N VAL A 63 12.58 -22.25 27.79
CA VAL A 63 11.18 -22.50 28.11
C VAL A 63 11.14 -23.75 28.98
N SER A 64 10.79 -23.56 30.24
CA SER A 64 10.63 -24.60 31.26
C SER A 64 9.42 -24.19 32.11
N GLY A 65 8.63 -25.16 32.58
CA GLY A 65 7.30 -24.89 33.15
C GLY A 65 6.18 -25.26 32.16
N GLY A 66 4.92 -24.99 32.53
CA GLY A 66 3.74 -25.22 31.67
C GLY A 66 2.99 -26.52 31.94
N GLY A 67 2.84 -26.91 33.20
CA GLY A 67 2.00 -28.05 33.59
C GLY A 67 0.55 -27.65 33.87
N ASP A 68 0.32 -26.38 34.19
CA ASP A 68 -0.91 -25.79 34.63
C ASP A 68 -1.35 -24.64 33.72
N LEU A 69 -2.64 -24.59 33.45
CA LEU A 69 -3.34 -23.47 32.83
C LEU A 69 -4.23 -22.87 33.93
N PRO A 70 -4.52 -21.55 33.94
CA PRO A 70 -4.10 -20.48 32.99
C PRO A 70 -2.72 -19.83 33.26
N GLU A 71 -2.35 -18.79 32.48
CA GLU A 71 -1.08 -18.03 32.61
C GLU A 71 -1.28 -16.56 33.06
N ASP A 72 -0.23 -15.90 33.58
CA ASP A 72 -0.20 -14.46 33.94
C ASP A 72 0.06 -13.56 32.72
N VAL A 73 -0.93 -13.57 31.81
CA VAL A 73 -0.93 -12.72 30.59
C VAL A 73 -0.85 -11.23 30.94
N PHE A 74 -1.48 -10.80 32.04
CA PHE A 74 -1.59 -9.38 32.39
C PHE A 74 -0.23 -8.78 32.72
N SER A 75 0.63 -9.49 33.46
CA SER A 75 2.00 -9.03 33.69
C SER A 75 2.83 -8.99 32.41
N GLY A 76 2.59 -9.92 31.47
CA GLY A 76 3.19 -9.88 30.14
C GLY A 76 2.83 -8.60 29.37
N LEU A 77 1.54 -8.25 29.33
CA LEU A 77 1.05 -7.04 28.66
C LEU A 77 1.54 -5.75 29.32
N GLU A 78 1.57 -5.68 30.65
CA GLU A 78 2.15 -4.53 31.37
C GLU A 78 3.65 -4.39 31.11
N ALA A 79 4.39 -5.50 31.09
CA ALA A 79 5.82 -5.49 30.77
C ALA A 79 6.07 -4.99 29.35
N ALA A 80 5.20 -5.37 28.39
CA ALA A 80 5.24 -4.86 27.03
C ALA A 80 4.91 -3.36 26.95
N ALA A 81 3.90 -2.88 27.69
CA ALA A 81 3.55 -1.46 27.74
C ALA A 81 4.69 -0.59 28.29
N LYS A 82 5.52 -1.14 29.18
CA LYS A 82 6.68 -0.46 29.79
C LYS A 82 7.97 -0.54 28.96
N LEU A 83 7.93 -1.06 27.73
CA LEU A 83 9.08 -1.02 26.82
C LEU A 83 9.32 0.41 26.27
N GLU A 84 10.53 0.65 25.74
CA GLU A 84 10.92 1.95 25.18
C GLU A 84 10.36 2.18 23.75
N TRP A 85 9.06 2.42 23.66
CA TRP A 85 8.35 2.67 22.41
C TRP A 85 8.66 4.05 21.80
N SER A 86 9.52 4.13 20.78
CA SER A 86 9.83 5.42 20.11
C SER A 86 9.71 5.44 18.59
N SER A 87 9.28 4.35 17.95
CA SER A 87 9.10 4.29 16.49
C SER A 87 7.76 4.90 16.09
N ALA A 88 7.64 5.46 14.89
CA ALA A 88 6.39 6.02 14.38
C ALA A 88 5.29 4.94 14.27
N VAL A 89 5.65 3.79 13.71
CA VAL A 89 4.82 2.59 13.61
C VAL A 89 5.17 1.64 14.75
N ARG A 90 4.15 1.19 15.49
CA ARG A 90 4.23 0.38 16.71
C ARG A 90 3.22 -0.76 16.61
N LEU A 91 3.74 -1.98 16.65
CA LEU A 91 2.99 -3.22 16.49
C LEU A 91 3.16 -4.10 17.72
N VAL A 92 2.08 -4.74 18.16
CA VAL A 92 2.13 -5.89 19.07
C VAL A 92 1.76 -7.15 18.30
N ILE A 93 2.61 -8.17 18.42
CA ILE A 93 2.34 -9.54 17.97
C ILE A 93 2.27 -10.40 19.23
N HIS A 94 1.08 -10.89 19.55
CA HIS A 94 0.82 -11.71 20.73
C HIS A 94 0.49 -13.13 20.28
N ILE A 95 1.32 -14.09 20.66
CA ILE A 95 1.14 -15.51 20.34
C ILE A 95 0.90 -16.25 21.66
N ALA A 96 -0.18 -17.03 21.75
CA ALA A 96 -0.54 -17.72 22.98
C ALA A 96 -1.22 -19.08 22.73
N ASP A 97 -0.85 -20.08 23.53
CA ASP A 97 -1.46 -21.41 23.65
C ASP A 97 -2.29 -21.59 24.92
N ALA A 98 -2.31 -20.61 25.82
CA ALA A 98 -2.98 -20.66 27.11
C ALA A 98 -3.78 -19.38 27.39
N PRO A 99 -4.97 -19.47 28.01
CA PRO A 99 -5.76 -18.30 28.40
C PRO A 99 -5.14 -17.62 29.63
N CYS A 100 -5.64 -16.43 29.98
CA CYS A 100 -5.33 -15.80 31.27
C CYS A 100 -6.25 -16.30 32.38
N HIS A 101 -5.84 -16.06 33.63
CA HIS A 101 -6.64 -16.36 34.82
C HIS A 101 -7.98 -15.63 34.83
N GLY A 102 -9.01 -16.31 35.34
CA GLY A 102 -10.40 -15.83 35.40
C GLY A 102 -11.34 -16.69 34.57
N ARG A 103 -12.42 -17.17 35.20
CA ARG A 103 -13.41 -18.08 34.58
C ARG A 103 -14.09 -17.52 33.33
N GLU A 104 -14.06 -16.21 33.14
CA GLU A 104 -14.61 -15.51 31.98
C GLU A 104 -13.74 -15.63 30.71
N PHE A 105 -12.46 -15.98 30.86
CA PHE A 105 -11.46 -15.99 29.78
C PHE A 105 -11.29 -17.34 29.08
N TYR A 106 -11.97 -18.39 29.54
CA TYR A 106 -11.91 -19.72 28.91
C TYR A 106 -13.25 -20.45 28.92
N ASP A 107 -13.50 -21.26 27.89
CA ASP A 107 -14.72 -22.06 27.77
C ASP A 107 -14.63 -23.31 28.67
N ARG A 108 -15.29 -23.25 29.83
CA ARG A 108 -15.31 -24.36 30.81
C ARG A 108 -16.04 -25.60 30.32
N ALA A 109 -16.91 -25.49 29.32
CA ALA A 109 -17.60 -26.64 28.75
C ALA A 109 -16.69 -27.41 27.78
N LYS A 110 -15.77 -26.69 27.11
CA LYS A 110 -14.81 -27.29 26.15
C LYS A 110 -13.47 -27.63 26.77
N HIS A 111 -13.01 -26.89 27.77
CA HIS A 111 -11.69 -27.03 28.38
C HIS A 111 -11.81 -27.43 29.85
N THR A 112 -12.12 -28.71 30.09
CA THR A 112 -12.41 -29.27 31.42
C THR A 112 -11.15 -29.58 32.24
N ASN A 113 -9.98 -29.48 31.63
CA ASN A 113 -8.66 -29.77 32.21
C ASN A 113 -7.93 -28.51 32.73
N ILE A 114 -8.61 -27.36 32.83
CA ILE A 114 -8.03 -26.12 33.36
C ILE A 114 -8.15 -26.10 34.88
N ASP A 115 -7.00 -26.07 35.57
CA ASP A 115 -6.91 -25.94 37.03
C ASP A 115 -6.53 -24.50 37.41
N ASP A 116 -7.51 -23.61 37.31
CA ASP A 116 -7.30 -22.18 37.57
C ASP A 116 -7.17 -21.90 39.07
N LYS A 117 -5.95 -21.59 39.51
CA LYS A 117 -5.63 -21.16 40.89
C LYS A 117 -6.17 -19.77 41.22
N TYR A 118 -6.56 -18.98 40.22
CA TYR A 118 -7.09 -17.62 40.35
C TYR A 118 -8.40 -17.48 39.54
N PRO A 119 -9.44 -18.26 39.86
CA PRO A 119 -10.66 -18.35 39.05
C PRO A 119 -11.52 -17.07 39.07
N ASP A 120 -11.29 -16.20 40.05
CA ASP A 120 -11.99 -14.92 40.20
C ASP A 120 -11.25 -13.76 39.49
N GLY A 121 -10.22 -14.07 38.68
CA GLY A 121 -9.51 -13.12 37.85
C GLY A 121 -8.06 -12.87 38.28
N ASP A 122 -7.49 -11.75 37.85
CA ASP A 122 -6.08 -11.41 38.07
C ASP A 122 -5.70 -11.35 39.56
N LYS A 123 -4.60 -12.03 39.94
CA LYS A 123 -4.05 -12.05 41.31
C LYS A 123 -3.79 -10.65 41.87
N HIS A 124 -3.36 -9.72 41.02
CA HIS A 124 -3.07 -8.34 41.40
C HIS A 124 -4.28 -7.41 41.28
N LYS A 125 -5.46 -7.96 40.97
CA LYS A 125 -6.73 -7.22 40.80
C LYS A 125 -6.62 -6.09 39.78
N ARG A 126 -5.84 -6.31 38.72
CA ARG A 126 -5.72 -5.38 37.60
C ARG A 126 -6.93 -5.54 36.69
N GLU A 127 -7.40 -4.41 36.16
CA GLU A 127 -8.51 -4.39 35.19
C GLU A 127 -7.99 -4.57 33.77
N LEU A 128 -8.60 -5.47 32.99
CA LEU A 128 -8.26 -5.72 31.58
C LEU A 128 -8.24 -4.43 30.75
N ALA A 129 -9.27 -3.59 30.92
CA ALA A 129 -9.38 -2.31 30.24
C ALA A 129 -8.21 -1.36 30.55
N THR A 130 -7.65 -1.42 31.75
CA THR A 130 -6.51 -0.58 32.14
C THR A 130 -5.22 -1.10 31.50
N VAL A 131 -5.01 -2.41 31.50
CA VAL A 131 -3.85 -3.05 30.86
C VAL A 131 -3.83 -2.79 29.35
N LEU A 132 -4.97 -2.97 28.67
CA LEU A 132 -5.08 -2.73 27.22
C LEU A 132 -4.93 -1.24 26.87
N ARG A 133 -5.47 -0.32 27.68
CA ARG A 133 -5.28 1.12 27.48
C ARG A 133 -3.80 1.54 27.64
N ALA A 134 -3.05 0.90 28.53
CA ALA A 134 -1.63 1.18 28.69
C ALA A 134 -0.86 0.87 27.39
N LEU A 135 -1.24 -0.19 26.66
CA LEU A 135 -0.66 -0.49 25.34
C LEU A 135 -1.19 0.46 24.25
N HIS A 136 -2.51 0.60 24.13
CA HIS A 136 -3.12 1.40 23.06
C HIS A 136 -2.79 2.89 23.19
N ALA A 137 -3.17 3.52 24.30
CA ALA A 137 -3.04 4.96 24.50
C ALA A 137 -1.68 5.34 25.09
N GLY A 138 -1.17 4.56 26.06
CA GLY A 138 0.10 4.83 26.73
C GLY A 138 1.30 4.61 25.80
N ALA A 139 1.48 3.38 25.32
CA ALA A 139 2.54 3.02 24.38
C ALA A 139 2.25 3.41 22.93
N ARG A 140 1.05 3.92 22.63
CA ARG A 140 0.62 4.35 21.28
C ARG A 140 0.72 3.23 20.24
N VAL A 141 0.41 2.00 20.63
CA VAL A 141 0.41 0.84 19.74
C VAL A 141 -0.76 0.97 18.76
N GLN A 142 -0.48 1.06 17.46
CA GLN A 142 -1.52 1.23 16.45
C GLN A 142 -2.23 -0.08 16.12
N THR A 143 -1.52 -1.20 16.23
CA THR A 143 -2.05 -2.50 15.84
C THR A 143 -1.65 -3.58 16.83
N TYR A 144 -2.63 -4.39 17.20
CA TYR A 144 -2.45 -5.58 18.03
C TYR A 144 -2.91 -6.80 17.23
N HIS A 145 -1.99 -7.69 16.88
CA HIS A 145 -2.31 -9.00 16.34
C HIS A 145 -2.25 -10.09 17.40
N PHE A 146 -3.31 -10.89 17.48
CA PHE A 146 -3.40 -12.04 18.34
C PHE A 146 -3.39 -13.32 17.52
N TYR A 147 -2.45 -14.22 17.83
CA TYR A 147 -2.26 -15.51 17.15
C TYR A 147 -2.55 -16.65 18.11
N HIS A 148 -3.57 -17.44 17.76
CA HIS A 148 -3.93 -18.65 18.46
C HIS A 148 -2.97 -19.79 18.08
N LEU A 149 -2.36 -20.43 19.08
CA LEU A 149 -1.67 -21.72 18.87
C LEU A 149 -2.62 -22.91 19.00
N ASN A 150 -3.76 -22.72 19.67
CA ASN A 150 -4.85 -23.66 19.83
C ASN A 150 -6.16 -22.92 20.19
N ASP A 151 -7.23 -23.66 20.48
CA ASP A 151 -8.55 -23.10 20.74
C ASP A 151 -8.77 -22.56 22.18
N TYR A 152 -7.81 -22.74 23.10
CA TYR A 152 -7.97 -22.34 24.51
C TYR A 152 -8.08 -20.83 24.71
N THR A 153 -7.48 -20.04 23.81
CA THR A 153 -7.40 -18.58 23.91
C THR A 153 -8.54 -17.84 23.21
N LYS A 154 -9.46 -18.54 22.55
CA LYS A 154 -10.57 -17.91 21.78
C LYS A 154 -11.48 -17.07 22.67
N GLN A 155 -11.91 -17.62 23.80
CA GLN A 155 -12.77 -16.91 24.76
C GLN A 155 -12.04 -15.70 25.36
N MET A 156 -10.74 -15.84 25.66
CA MET A 156 -9.92 -14.74 26.16
C MET A 156 -9.90 -13.57 25.17
N LEU A 157 -9.68 -13.85 23.88
CA LEU A 157 -9.67 -12.81 22.86
C LEU A 157 -11.04 -12.13 22.70
N ALA A 158 -12.15 -12.88 22.86
CA ALA A 158 -13.49 -12.32 22.85
C ALA A 158 -13.68 -11.30 23.99
N GLN A 159 -13.20 -11.61 25.20
CA GLN A 159 -13.20 -10.67 26.33
C GLN A 159 -12.30 -9.45 26.06
N PHE A 160 -11.12 -9.64 25.49
CA PHE A 160 -10.20 -8.55 25.14
C PHE A 160 -10.83 -7.56 24.16
N ARG A 161 -11.60 -8.05 23.19
CA ARG A 161 -12.30 -7.20 22.20
C ARG A 161 -13.49 -6.43 22.80
N GLN A 162 -14.04 -6.89 23.91
CA GLN A 162 -15.13 -6.22 24.62
C GLN A 162 -14.62 -5.18 25.64
N ALA A 163 -13.31 -5.15 25.92
CA ALA A 163 -12.73 -4.25 26.89
C ALA A 163 -12.93 -2.77 26.49
N THR A 164 -13.47 -1.98 27.40
CA THR A 164 -13.71 -0.56 27.18
C THR A 164 -12.41 0.24 27.09
N GLY A 165 -12.37 1.26 26.24
CA GLY A 165 -11.24 2.21 26.17
C GLY A 165 -10.17 1.86 25.12
N VAL A 166 -10.40 0.85 24.29
CA VAL A 166 -9.68 0.61 23.04
C VAL A 166 -10.67 0.54 21.88
N PRO A 167 -10.29 0.95 20.65
CA PRO A 167 -11.20 0.94 19.50
C PRO A 167 -11.71 -0.47 19.17
N ALA A 168 -12.98 -0.57 18.76
CA ALA A 168 -13.52 -1.80 18.20
C ALA A 168 -12.72 -2.18 16.95
N GLY A 169 -12.19 -3.42 16.92
CA GLY A 169 -11.34 -3.90 15.83
C GLY A 169 -9.84 -3.57 15.96
N TRP A 170 -9.39 -2.90 17.03
CA TRP A 170 -7.95 -2.67 17.28
C TRP A 170 -7.16 -3.97 17.42
N ILE A 171 -7.78 -5.00 18.02
CA ILE A 171 -7.20 -6.33 18.16
C ILE A 171 -7.68 -7.22 17.01
N GLN A 172 -6.75 -7.52 16.10
CA GLN A 172 -6.96 -8.39 14.96
C GLN A 172 -6.60 -9.82 15.33
N GLU A 173 -7.49 -10.75 14.95
CA GLU A 173 -7.27 -12.18 15.11
C GLU A 173 -6.68 -12.75 13.82
N ASP A 174 -5.69 -13.60 13.95
CA ASP A 174 -5.03 -14.21 12.81
C ASP A 174 -4.53 -15.61 13.12
N THR A 175 -4.25 -16.38 12.08
CA THR A 175 -3.77 -17.75 12.22
C THR A 175 -2.26 -17.80 12.16
N PHE A 176 -1.66 -18.63 13.00
CA PHE A 176 -0.20 -18.74 13.09
C PHE A 176 0.44 -19.27 11.78
N SER A 177 -0.35 -19.87 10.88
CA SER A 177 0.06 -20.26 9.52
C SER A 177 0.29 -19.07 8.58
N ASN A 178 -0.33 -17.91 8.83
CA ASN A 178 -0.32 -16.75 7.92
C ASN A 178 0.75 -15.70 8.29
N ILE A 179 1.77 -16.09 9.04
CA ILE A 179 2.80 -15.16 9.54
C ILE A 179 3.58 -14.47 8.41
N GLU A 180 3.62 -15.07 7.23
CA GLU A 180 4.23 -14.50 6.01
C GLU A 180 3.51 -13.24 5.52
N GLY A 181 2.25 -13.00 5.93
CA GLY A 181 1.50 -11.78 5.62
C GLY A 181 1.79 -10.60 6.55
N ILE A 182 2.59 -10.79 7.61
CA ILE A 182 2.92 -9.71 8.57
C ILE A 182 3.66 -8.52 7.90
N PRO A 183 4.67 -8.72 7.03
CA PRO A 183 5.33 -7.62 6.33
C PRO A 183 4.35 -6.77 5.52
N SER A 184 3.45 -7.43 4.78
CA SER A 184 2.39 -6.80 3.99
C SER A 184 1.45 -5.96 4.88
N ARG A 185 1.04 -6.48 6.03
CA ARG A 185 0.20 -5.73 6.98
C ARG A 185 0.94 -4.60 7.68
N ILE A 186 2.24 -4.76 7.95
CA ILE A 186 3.08 -3.66 8.42
C ILE A 186 3.15 -2.58 7.35
N SER A 187 3.28 -2.93 6.07
CA SER A 187 3.18 -1.99 4.95
C SER A 187 1.86 -1.26 4.97
N GLN A 188 0.74 -1.99 5.02
CA GLN A 188 -0.60 -1.43 5.04
C GLN A 188 -0.84 -0.51 6.24
N HIS A 189 -0.47 -0.91 7.45
CA HIS A 189 -0.64 -0.07 8.65
C HIS A 189 0.33 1.10 8.69
N SER A 190 1.54 0.94 8.14
CA SER A 190 2.46 2.07 7.90
C SER A 190 1.85 3.05 6.89
N GLN A 191 1.23 2.53 5.82
CA GLN A 191 0.50 3.32 4.84
C GLN A 191 -0.71 4.02 5.47
N THR A 192 -1.50 3.37 6.34
CA THR A 192 -2.59 4.02 7.09
C THR A 192 -2.08 5.07 8.06
N ALA A 193 -0.99 4.82 8.78
CA ALA A 193 -0.39 5.81 9.67
C ALA A 193 0.12 7.03 8.90
N ILE A 194 0.73 6.83 7.74
CA ILE A 194 1.22 7.90 6.86
C ILE A 194 0.04 8.62 6.19
N SER A 195 -0.93 7.87 5.66
CA SER A 195 -2.13 8.41 5.01
C SER A 195 -3.03 9.16 5.98
N SER A 196 -3.23 8.67 7.21
CA SER A 196 -3.95 9.40 8.26
C SER A 196 -3.18 10.63 8.75
N SER A 197 -1.85 10.65 8.65
CA SER A 197 -1.06 11.87 8.84
C SER A 197 -1.35 12.87 7.71
N LEU A 198 -1.37 12.39 6.46
CA LEU A 198 -1.70 13.18 5.27
C LEU A 198 -3.17 13.67 5.23
N LEU A 199 -4.12 12.89 5.77
CA LEU A 199 -5.55 13.23 5.84
C LEU A 199 -5.88 14.19 6.98
N ARG A 200 -5.07 14.22 8.05
CA ARG A 200 -5.18 15.21 9.14
C ARG A 200 -4.73 16.62 8.72
N GLU A 201 -4.14 16.76 7.54
CA GLU A 201 -3.67 18.04 6.99
C GLU A 201 -4.67 18.74 6.07
N SER A 202 -5.96 18.58 6.35
CA SER A 202 -6.89 19.70 6.14
C SER A 202 -6.80 20.75 7.27
N GLY A 203 -5.96 20.52 8.29
CA GLY A 203 -5.61 21.49 9.33
C GLY A 203 -4.23 21.25 9.93
N GLY A 204 -3.17 21.66 9.22
CA GLY A 204 -1.86 22.04 9.77
C GLY A 204 -1.06 21.02 10.59
N SER A 205 -0.20 20.25 9.91
CA SER A 205 1.27 20.20 10.11
C SER A 205 1.87 19.04 9.29
N SER A 206 2.42 19.34 8.11
CA SER A 206 2.90 18.37 7.12
C SER A 206 4.28 17.80 7.36
N GLU A 207 4.48 16.54 6.93
CA GLU A 207 5.80 16.12 6.43
C GLU A 207 6.25 17.18 5.42
N GLY A 208 7.18 18.06 5.80
CA GLY A 208 7.58 19.16 4.94
C GLY A 208 8.23 18.62 3.67
N PHE A 209 7.71 19.06 2.52
CA PHE A 209 8.41 18.99 1.24
C PHE A 209 9.11 20.33 1.01
N ALA A 210 10.22 20.31 0.28
CA ALA A 210 10.81 21.53 -0.24
C ALA A 210 9.77 22.25 -1.12
N ALA A 211 9.40 23.46 -0.71
CA ALA A 211 8.48 24.30 -1.47
C ALA A 211 9.17 24.79 -2.75
N LEU A 212 8.42 24.81 -3.84
CA LEU A 212 8.82 25.42 -5.11
C LEU A 212 7.80 26.51 -5.45
N ALA A 213 8.28 27.60 -6.06
CA ALA A 213 7.39 28.57 -6.66
C ALA A 213 6.64 27.91 -7.83
N VAL A 214 5.34 28.16 -7.92
CA VAL A 214 4.48 27.69 -9.02
C VAL A 214 4.33 28.81 -10.04
N ASP A 215 4.46 28.46 -11.31
CA ASP A 215 4.15 29.35 -12.43
C ASP A 215 3.14 28.67 -13.35
N THR A 216 1.89 29.14 -13.31
CA THR A 216 0.79 28.55 -14.07
C THR A 216 0.85 28.90 -15.56
N ALA A 217 1.64 29.89 -15.95
CA ALA A 217 1.77 30.29 -17.35
C ALA A 217 2.72 29.35 -18.10
N GLU A 218 2.44 29.12 -19.37
CA GLU A 218 3.41 28.47 -20.25
C GLU A 218 4.62 29.40 -20.44
N PRO A 219 5.86 28.90 -20.29
CA PRO A 219 7.02 29.76 -20.35
C PRO A 219 7.37 30.16 -21.79
N ASP A 220 8.16 31.22 -21.92
CA ASP A 220 8.82 31.55 -23.18
C ASP A 220 9.92 30.52 -23.50
N TRP A 221 9.68 29.70 -24.53
CA TRP A 221 10.54 28.60 -24.91
C TRP A 221 11.86 29.03 -25.55
N ASP A 222 11.96 30.25 -26.09
CA ASP A 222 13.18 30.74 -26.76
C ASP A 222 14.33 30.93 -25.77
N GLY A 223 14.01 31.32 -24.52
CA GLY A 223 14.98 31.45 -23.43
C GLY A 223 15.34 30.14 -22.74
N ILE A 224 14.64 29.04 -23.03
CA ILE A 224 14.85 27.75 -22.36
C ILE A 224 15.81 26.89 -23.17
N GLY A 225 16.97 26.62 -22.58
CA GLY A 225 17.98 25.75 -23.17
C GLY A 225 17.53 24.29 -23.24
N GLU A 226 17.89 23.64 -24.35
CA GLU A 226 17.63 22.22 -24.58
C GLU A 226 18.45 21.33 -23.64
N ARG A 227 17.92 20.14 -23.37
CA ARG A 227 18.56 19.08 -22.60
C ARG A 227 18.45 17.76 -23.35
N LYS A 228 19.50 16.95 -23.26
CA LYS A 228 19.47 15.58 -23.73
C LYS A 228 18.89 14.68 -22.65
N ALA A 229 18.02 13.78 -23.07
CA ALA A 229 17.44 12.75 -22.22
C ALA A 229 17.44 11.41 -22.93
N GLU A 230 17.46 10.33 -22.16
CA GLU A 230 17.17 8.99 -22.66
C GLU A 230 15.73 8.64 -22.28
N GLU A 231 14.93 8.23 -23.27
CA GLU A 231 13.53 7.86 -23.08
C GLU A 231 13.39 6.34 -22.95
N TYR A 232 12.47 5.88 -22.10
CA TYR A 232 12.17 4.47 -21.89
C TYR A 232 10.67 4.26 -21.87
N ALA A 233 10.23 3.17 -22.49
CA ALA A 233 8.84 2.75 -22.51
C ALA A 233 8.72 1.27 -22.09
N ILE A 234 7.54 0.89 -21.60
CA ILE A 234 7.22 -0.51 -21.36
C ILE A 234 6.86 -1.16 -22.69
N MET A 235 7.39 -2.37 -22.93
CA MET A 235 7.08 -3.09 -24.16
C MET A 235 5.57 -3.44 -24.24
N PRO A 236 4.92 -3.29 -25.41
CA PRO A 236 3.52 -3.64 -25.58
C PRO A 236 3.21 -5.09 -25.16
N MET A 237 2.06 -5.30 -24.54
CA MET A 237 1.58 -6.61 -24.11
C MET A 237 0.06 -6.63 -23.99
N SER A 238 -0.54 -7.82 -24.00
CA SER A 238 -1.98 -7.98 -23.85
C SER A 238 -2.44 -7.70 -22.42
N ALA A 239 -3.72 -7.40 -22.25
CA ALA A 239 -4.36 -7.25 -20.94
C ALA A 239 -4.22 -8.52 -20.08
N GLU A 240 -4.35 -9.67 -20.72
CA GLU A 240 -4.22 -10.98 -20.10
C GLU A 240 -2.78 -11.22 -19.58
N ASP A 241 -1.76 -10.88 -20.37
CA ASP A 241 -0.34 -11.01 -19.96
C ASP A 241 0.01 -10.06 -18.80
N VAL A 242 -0.53 -8.83 -18.81
CA VAL A 242 -0.35 -7.88 -17.72
C VAL A 242 -0.92 -8.43 -16.42
N VAL A 243 -2.16 -8.92 -16.46
CA VAL A 243 -2.82 -9.50 -15.28
C VAL A 243 -2.04 -10.70 -14.75
N GLU A 244 -1.57 -11.59 -15.62
CA GLU A 244 -0.78 -12.75 -15.22
C GLU A 244 0.53 -12.33 -14.53
N ARG A 245 1.21 -11.32 -15.07
CA ARG A 245 2.44 -10.78 -14.46
C ARG A 245 2.16 -10.18 -13.08
N VAL A 246 1.11 -9.37 -12.95
CA VAL A 246 0.70 -8.78 -11.67
C VAL A 246 0.42 -9.85 -10.63
N LYS A 247 -0.36 -10.87 -11.01
CA LYS A 247 -0.70 -12.02 -10.16
C LYS A 247 0.54 -12.75 -9.62
N PHE A 248 1.58 -12.89 -10.42
CA PHE A 248 2.81 -13.59 -10.02
C PHE A 248 3.93 -12.65 -9.54
N GLY A 249 3.62 -11.39 -9.21
CA GLY A 249 4.60 -10.44 -8.67
C GLY A 249 5.72 -10.06 -9.66
N LYS A 250 5.51 -10.29 -10.97
CA LYS A 250 6.53 -10.04 -12.01
C LYS A 250 6.43 -8.61 -12.53
N ARG A 251 7.48 -7.81 -12.27
CA ARG A 251 7.61 -6.45 -12.82
C ARG A 251 7.63 -6.41 -14.34
N LEU A 252 7.13 -5.31 -14.91
CA LEU A 252 7.18 -5.03 -16.34
C LEU A 252 8.60 -4.60 -16.77
N LYS A 253 8.94 -4.90 -18.04
CA LYS A 253 10.26 -4.61 -18.61
C LYS A 253 10.21 -3.32 -19.42
N PHE A 254 11.22 -2.50 -19.22
CA PHE A 254 11.43 -1.24 -19.93
C PHE A 254 12.46 -1.42 -21.04
N ALA A 255 12.21 -0.80 -22.19
CA ALA A 255 13.13 -0.71 -23.31
C ALA A 255 13.47 0.76 -23.58
N THR A 256 14.74 1.04 -23.87
CA THR A 256 15.17 2.38 -24.32
C THR A 256 14.51 2.69 -25.66
N GLN A 257 13.97 3.89 -25.79
CA GLN A 257 13.44 4.47 -27.03
C GLN A 257 14.48 5.38 -27.71
N GLY A 258 15.70 5.43 -27.17
CA GLY A 258 16.76 6.29 -27.66
C GLY A 258 16.79 7.66 -26.99
N ALA A 259 17.65 8.52 -27.52
CA ALA A 259 17.84 9.86 -27.02
C ALA A 259 16.77 10.82 -27.57
N ARG A 260 16.47 11.86 -26.77
CA ARG A 260 15.54 12.94 -27.07
C ARG A 260 16.11 14.27 -26.64
N ALA A 261 15.82 15.29 -27.43
CA ALA A 261 15.95 16.69 -27.05
C ALA A 261 14.69 17.14 -26.30
N LEU A 262 14.84 17.82 -25.18
CA LEU A 262 13.71 18.41 -24.45
C LEU A 262 14.03 19.77 -23.83
N LYS A 263 13.01 20.61 -23.72
CA LYS A 263 13.01 21.86 -22.97
C LYS A 263 12.04 21.72 -21.79
N ILE A 264 12.51 21.98 -20.58
CA ILE A 264 11.71 21.88 -19.35
C ILE A 264 11.44 23.28 -18.81
N ALA A 265 10.19 23.56 -18.45
CA ALA A 265 9.85 24.80 -17.75
C ALA A 265 10.68 24.97 -16.46
N PRO A 266 11.13 26.20 -16.11
CA PRO A 266 11.90 26.44 -14.90
C PRO A 266 11.14 26.15 -13.60
N ALA A 267 9.81 26.30 -13.62
CA ALA A 267 8.93 26.11 -12.48
C ALA A 267 7.78 25.14 -12.82
N PRO A 268 7.24 24.41 -11.82
CA PRO A 268 6.04 23.61 -12.01
C PRO A 268 4.81 24.52 -12.15
N PHE A 269 3.79 24.05 -12.86
CA PHE A 269 2.58 24.84 -13.12
C PHE A 269 1.41 24.56 -12.17
N SER A 270 1.54 23.58 -11.26
CA SER A 270 0.57 23.33 -10.20
C SER A 270 1.25 22.76 -8.95
N ALA A 271 0.65 23.00 -7.78
CA ALA A 271 1.03 22.39 -6.51
C ALA A 271 0.04 21.34 -5.98
N ASP A 272 -1.07 21.12 -6.69
CA ASP A 272 -2.23 20.38 -6.18
C ASP A 272 -1.95 18.88 -6.03
N GLY A 273 -1.00 18.36 -6.80
CA GLY A 273 -0.55 16.98 -6.69
C GLY A 273 0.07 16.69 -5.33
N ALA A 274 -0.39 15.66 -4.62
CA ALA A 274 0.13 15.33 -3.29
C ALA A 274 1.63 14.97 -3.30
N LEU A 275 2.12 14.35 -4.38
CA LEU A 275 3.47 13.75 -4.41
C LEU A 275 4.36 14.21 -5.55
N ARG A 276 3.82 14.85 -6.58
CA ARG A 276 4.58 15.22 -7.77
C ARG A 276 4.31 16.66 -8.18
N TRP A 277 5.33 17.26 -8.77
CA TRP A 277 5.32 18.56 -9.42
C TRP A 277 5.19 18.35 -10.94
N PRO A 278 4.15 18.90 -11.59
CA PRO A 278 4.02 18.87 -13.04
C PRO A 278 4.69 20.10 -13.68
N TYR A 279 5.44 19.88 -14.76
CA TYR A 279 6.16 20.90 -15.53
C TYR A 279 5.69 20.86 -16.99
N TYR A 280 5.53 22.03 -17.60
CA TYR A 280 5.44 22.08 -19.05
C TYR A 280 6.76 21.60 -19.65
N THR A 281 6.68 20.88 -20.75
CA THR A 281 7.85 20.49 -21.52
C THR A 281 7.55 20.52 -23.02
N LEU A 282 8.58 20.82 -23.80
CA LEU A 282 8.61 20.52 -25.23
C LEU A 282 9.56 19.34 -25.44
N ILE A 283 9.13 18.34 -26.20
CA ILE A 283 9.97 17.18 -26.56
C ILE A 283 10.11 17.12 -28.08
N GLY A 284 11.35 17.04 -28.54
CA GLY A 284 11.68 16.88 -29.95
C GLY A 284 11.38 15.46 -30.45
N PRO A 285 11.43 15.26 -31.77
CA PRO A 285 11.26 13.93 -32.37
C PRO A 285 12.39 12.97 -31.98
N GLU A 286 12.24 11.71 -32.36
CA GLU A 286 13.30 10.70 -32.27
C GLU A 286 14.60 11.17 -32.92
N ASP A 287 15.74 11.03 -32.23
CA ASP A 287 17.06 11.28 -32.82
C ASP A 287 17.24 10.36 -34.05
N GLY A 288 17.19 10.93 -35.25
CA GLY A 288 17.29 10.20 -36.52
C GLY A 288 15.95 9.85 -37.17
N ALA A 289 14.82 10.39 -36.70
CA ALA A 289 13.55 10.32 -37.42
C ALA A 289 13.71 10.97 -38.80
N GLU A 290 13.49 10.19 -39.86
CA GLU A 290 13.44 10.69 -41.23
C GLU A 290 12.18 11.57 -41.40
N ASP A 291 12.31 12.67 -42.13
CA ASP A 291 11.16 13.47 -42.54
C ASP A 291 10.20 12.58 -43.36
N ASP A 292 8.90 12.62 -43.07
CA ASP A 292 7.90 11.90 -43.86
C ASP A 292 7.93 12.43 -45.30
N PRO A 293 8.33 11.62 -46.29
CA PRO A 293 8.49 12.08 -47.66
C PRO A 293 7.16 12.46 -48.34
N GLU A 294 6.00 12.06 -47.80
CA GLU A 294 4.69 12.37 -48.41
C GLU A 294 4.12 13.74 -47.99
N ASP A 295 4.49 14.28 -46.82
CA ASP A 295 3.86 15.51 -46.30
C ASP A 295 4.84 16.67 -46.04
N GLY A 296 6.16 16.45 -46.18
CA GLY A 296 7.19 17.49 -46.00
C GLY A 296 7.20 18.14 -44.61
N ALA A 297 6.43 17.59 -43.66
CA ALA A 297 6.30 18.06 -42.30
C ALA A 297 7.44 17.49 -41.47
N ARG A 298 8.38 18.37 -41.09
CA ARG A 298 9.46 18.05 -40.17
C ARG A 298 8.88 17.45 -38.89
N ALA A 299 9.43 16.34 -38.40
CA ALA A 299 8.94 15.69 -37.19
C ALA A 299 8.87 16.71 -36.03
N ALA A 300 7.64 17.03 -35.61
CA ALA A 300 7.38 18.25 -34.85
C ALA A 300 7.73 18.09 -33.37
N THR A 301 8.24 19.17 -32.77
CA THR A 301 8.34 19.26 -31.31
C THR A 301 6.93 19.29 -30.71
N THR A 302 6.67 18.45 -29.71
CA THR A 302 5.34 18.32 -29.10
C THR A 302 5.32 18.82 -27.66
N LYS A 303 4.22 19.48 -27.29
CA LYS A 303 3.94 19.90 -25.91
C LYS A 303 3.49 18.71 -25.07
N ARG A 304 4.16 18.48 -23.95
CA ARG A 304 3.92 17.38 -23.02
C ARG A 304 4.02 17.88 -21.57
N VAL A 305 3.75 16.99 -20.61
CA VAL A 305 3.92 17.23 -19.17
C VAL A 305 5.00 16.32 -18.63
N LEU A 306 5.98 16.89 -17.91
CA LEU A 306 6.92 16.14 -17.08
C LEU A 306 6.45 16.16 -15.64
N LYS A 307 6.40 15.01 -14.98
CA LYS A 307 6.15 14.94 -13.53
C LYS A 307 7.39 14.47 -12.79
N ARG A 308 7.71 15.19 -11.70
CA ARG A 308 8.81 14.88 -10.79
C ARG A 308 8.29 14.73 -9.37
N PHE A 309 8.77 13.74 -8.61
CA PHE A 309 8.44 13.64 -7.19
C PHE A 309 8.87 14.88 -6.40
N LYS A 310 7.98 15.38 -5.53
CA LYS A 310 8.28 16.45 -4.56
C LYS A 310 9.43 16.01 -3.67
N THR A 311 10.41 16.88 -3.44
CA THR A 311 11.59 16.57 -2.61
C THR A 311 11.20 16.64 -1.12
N PRO A 312 11.20 15.53 -0.37
CA PRO A 312 11.00 15.55 1.08
C PRO A 312 12.15 16.30 1.78
N LEU A 313 11.89 16.91 2.94
CA LEU A 313 12.94 17.56 3.73
C LEU A 313 13.97 16.56 4.31
N ASP A 314 13.58 15.29 4.57
CA ASP A 314 14.55 14.24 4.94
C ASP A 314 15.24 13.69 3.68
N ALA A 315 16.56 13.93 3.59
CA ALA A 315 17.38 13.53 2.45
C ALA A 315 17.38 12.02 2.17
N ARG A 316 17.18 11.16 3.18
CA ARG A 316 17.10 9.70 2.98
C ARG A 316 15.77 9.31 2.33
N VAL A 317 14.70 9.98 2.72
CA VAL A 317 13.37 9.80 2.12
C VAL A 317 13.37 10.36 0.69
N ALA A 318 14.09 11.47 0.45
CA ALA A 318 14.28 12.02 -0.89
C ALA A 318 14.96 11.02 -1.83
N ALA A 319 16.09 10.43 -1.42
CA ALA A 319 16.82 9.45 -2.22
C ALA A 319 15.96 8.21 -2.58
N LEU A 320 15.10 7.77 -1.65
CA LEU A 320 14.18 6.66 -1.91
C LEU A 320 13.06 7.07 -2.89
N ARG A 321 12.36 8.19 -2.63
CA ARG A 321 11.18 8.62 -3.41
C ARG A 321 11.53 9.12 -4.81
N GLN A 322 12.75 9.61 -5.01
CA GLN A 322 13.23 10.09 -6.32
C GLN A 322 14.11 9.05 -7.04
N SER A 323 14.06 7.78 -6.59
CA SER A 323 14.78 6.67 -7.21
C SER A 323 14.14 6.25 -8.54
N GLU A 324 14.95 5.62 -9.41
CA GLU A 324 14.46 5.01 -10.66
C GLU A 324 13.30 4.03 -10.43
N ALA A 325 13.37 3.25 -9.34
CA ALA A 325 12.33 2.27 -8.99
C ALA A 325 10.97 2.95 -8.78
N SER A 326 10.93 4.09 -8.08
CA SER A 326 9.67 4.83 -7.85
C SER A 326 9.07 5.38 -9.14
N TYR A 327 9.89 5.80 -10.11
CA TYR A 327 9.38 6.22 -11.42
C TYR A 327 8.89 5.04 -12.25
N LYS A 328 9.60 3.90 -12.20
CA LYS A 328 9.16 2.66 -12.85
C LYS A 328 7.83 2.14 -12.31
N GLU A 329 7.62 2.20 -11.00
CA GLU A 329 6.32 1.85 -10.37
C GLU A 329 5.18 2.71 -10.93
N GLN A 330 5.37 4.03 -11.05
CA GLN A 330 4.35 4.93 -11.64
C GLN A 330 4.07 4.62 -13.11
N ALA A 331 5.11 4.35 -13.90
CA ALA A 331 4.94 3.97 -15.30
C ALA A 331 4.23 2.62 -15.45
N GLU A 332 4.53 1.67 -14.57
CA GLU A 332 3.87 0.38 -14.55
C GLU A 332 2.38 0.51 -14.19
N GLU A 333 2.02 1.29 -13.17
CA GLU A 333 0.62 1.57 -12.81
C GLU A 333 -0.17 2.17 -13.98
N GLN A 334 0.37 3.21 -14.63
CA GLN A 334 -0.26 3.85 -15.76
C GLN A 334 -0.40 2.90 -16.96
N PHE A 335 0.64 2.13 -17.26
CA PHE A 335 0.64 1.17 -18.37
C PHE A 335 -0.37 0.04 -18.16
N VAL A 336 -0.48 -0.50 -16.95
CA VAL A 336 -1.50 -1.51 -16.64
C VAL A 336 -2.90 -0.92 -16.88
N ALA A 337 -3.13 0.34 -16.48
CA ALA A 337 -4.40 1.00 -16.72
C ALA A 337 -4.69 1.26 -18.20
N SER A 338 -3.68 1.65 -18.99
CA SER A 338 -3.85 1.89 -20.43
C SER A 338 -4.20 0.62 -21.19
N VAL A 339 -3.52 -0.50 -20.92
CA VAL A 339 -3.82 -1.77 -21.58
C VAL A 339 -5.19 -2.31 -21.16
N LEU A 340 -5.55 -2.21 -19.88
CA LEU A 340 -6.85 -2.69 -19.39
C LEU A 340 -8.01 -1.85 -19.92
N VAL A 341 -7.85 -0.54 -20.09
CA VAL A 341 -8.90 0.31 -20.65
C VAL A 341 -9.10 0.07 -22.15
N GLU A 342 -8.03 -0.19 -22.89
CA GLU A 342 -8.12 -0.59 -24.30
C GLU A 342 -8.91 -1.89 -24.44
N ARG A 343 -8.62 -2.88 -23.58
CA ARG A 343 -9.37 -4.13 -23.54
C ARG A 343 -10.83 -3.94 -23.14
N PHE A 344 -11.10 -3.11 -22.14
CA PHE A 344 -12.46 -2.76 -21.73
C PHE A 344 -13.27 -2.16 -22.89
N ASN A 345 -12.68 -1.20 -23.62
CA ASN A 345 -13.34 -0.55 -24.75
C ASN A 345 -13.68 -1.51 -25.90
N GLN A 346 -12.88 -2.58 -26.10
CA GLN A 346 -13.17 -3.60 -27.12
C GLN A 346 -14.35 -4.50 -26.76
N LEU A 347 -14.53 -4.79 -25.46
CA LEU A 347 -15.60 -5.66 -24.96
C LEU A 347 -16.92 -4.91 -24.78
N TYR A 348 -16.83 -3.59 -24.62
CA TYR A 348 -17.99 -2.77 -24.36
C TYR A 348 -18.81 -2.56 -25.65
N PRO A 349 -20.11 -2.91 -25.67
CA PRO A 349 -20.92 -2.75 -26.87
C PRO A 349 -21.02 -1.26 -27.24
N GLY A 350 -20.95 -0.94 -28.54
CA GLY A 350 -21.11 0.44 -29.09
C GLY A 350 -22.45 1.13 -28.83
N ALA A 351 -23.22 0.64 -27.85
CA ALA A 351 -24.46 1.18 -27.34
C ALA A 351 -24.29 2.16 -26.15
N VAL A 352 -23.06 2.49 -25.76
CA VAL A 352 -22.76 3.66 -24.92
C VAL A 352 -21.81 4.55 -25.69
N ARG A 353 -22.09 5.85 -25.61
CA ARG A 353 -21.39 6.87 -26.37
C ARG A 353 -20.03 7.16 -25.74
N GLU A 354 -19.95 7.09 -24.41
CA GLU A 354 -18.74 7.39 -23.69
C GLU A 354 -17.61 6.38 -23.92
N ARG A 355 -16.38 6.88 -24.00
CA ARG A 355 -15.14 6.11 -24.17
C ARG A 355 -14.12 6.50 -23.10
N LEU A 356 -13.28 5.56 -22.69
CA LEU A 356 -12.22 5.81 -21.72
C LEU A 356 -10.84 5.68 -22.39
N VAL A 357 -9.93 6.59 -22.11
CA VAL A 357 -8.55 6.55 -22.61
C VAL A 357 -7.62 6.90 -21.46
N PHE A 358 -6.71 6.00 -21.10
CA PHE A 358 -5.59 6.35 -20.22
C PHE A 358 -4.43 6.84 -21.06
N LEU A 359 -3.79 7.94 -20.63
CA LEU A 359 -2.60 8.44 -21.29
C LEU A 359 -1.48 7.40 -21.25
N GLN A 360 -0.72 7.31 -22.35
CA GLN A 360 0.53 6.59 -22.36
C GLN A 360 1.58 7.40 -21.59
N LEU A 361 2.45 6.72 -20.86
CA LEU A 361 3.44 7.36 -20.01
C LEU A 361 4.80 6.71 -20.19
N ASN A 362 5.76 7.54 -20.58
CA ASN A 362 7.15 7.14 -20.73
C ASN A 362 7.99 7.66 -19.56
N LEU A 363 9.17 7.10 -19.41
CA LEU A 363 10.18 7.60 -18.48
C LEU A 363 11.24 8.35 -19.27
N VAL A 364 11.70 9.47 -18.72
CA VAL A 364 12.87 10.16 -19.26
C VAL A 364 13.93 10.34 -18.18
N LYS A 365 15.17 10.04 -18.55
CA LYS A 365 16.36 10.26 -17.74
C LYS A 365 17.14 11.43 -18.30
N VAL A 366 17.05 12.56 -17.62
CA VAL A 366 17.62 13.84 -18.08
C VAL A 366 18.97 14.08 -17.40
N ALA A 367 19.99 14.42 -18.17
CA ALA A 367 21.31 14.77 -17.63
C ALA A 367 21.35 16.22 -17.11
N PHE A 368 22.00 16.45 -15.97
CA PHE A 368 22.14 17.77 -15.35
C PHE A 368 23.61 18.11 -15.05
N GLY A 369 24.07 19.25 -15.58
CA GLY A 369 25.41 19.80 -15.37
C GLY A 369 26.48 19.22 -16.31
N GLU A 370 27.74 19.66 -16.13
CA GLU A 370 28.90 19.21 -16.94
C GLU A 370 29.40 17.80 -16.56
N SER A 371 28.98 17.28 -15.41
CA SER A 371 29.34 15.93 -14.95
C SER A 371 28.26 14.92 -15.39
N ALA A 372 28.64 13.97 -16.24
CA ALA A 372 27.79 12.87 -16.75
C ALA A 372 27.15 11.98 -15.66
N MET A 373 27.48 12.17 -14.38
CA MET A 373 27.03 11.37 -13.25
C MET A 373 25.76 11.89 -12.56
N ARG A 374 25.29 13.11 -12.87
CA ARG A 374 24.05 13.66 -12.28
C ARG A 374 22.91 13.57 -13.28
N HIS A 375 21.93 12.71 -12.98
CA HIS A 375 20.72 12.57 -13.77
C HIS A 375 19.47 12.72 -12.89
N GLN A 376 18.37 13.14 -13.49
CA GLN A 376 17.07 13.21 -12.86
C GLN A 376 16.06 12.44 -13.71
N TRP A 377 15.29 11.59 -13.04
CA TRP A 377 14.17 10.88 -13.64
C TRP A 377 12.91 11.74 -13.60
N TYR A 378 12.10 11.59 -14.64
CA TYR A 378 10.75 12.12 -14.76
C TYR A 378 9.85 11.08 -15.42
N THR A 379 8.54 11.19 -15.18
CA THR A 379 7.55 10.62 -16.10
C THR A 379 7.16 11.67 -17.13
N VAL A 380 6.89 11.27 -18.37
CA VAL A 380 6.40 12.16 -19.44
C VAL A 380 5.09 11.61 -20.00
N GLU A 381 4.12 12.49 -20.20
CA GLU A 381 2.80 12.18 -20.76
C GLU A 381 2.25 13.38 -21.54
N ASP A 382 1.15 13.17 -22.24
CA ASP A 382 0.49 14.19 -23.04
C ASP A 382 -0.12 15.29 -22.17
N PHE A 383 -0.07 16.53 -22.65
CA PHE A 383 -0.74 17.64 -21.98
C PHE A 383 -2.26 17.53 -22.18
N LEU A 384 -3.00 17.47 -21.07
CA LEU A 384 -4.46 17.53 -21.06
C LEU A 384 -4.90 18.99 -20.96
N ASP A 385 -5.41 19.52 -22.07
CA ASP A 385 -6.00 20.87 -22.10
C ASP A 385 -7.50 20.78 -21.74
N GLY A 386 -7.82 21.07 -20.48
CA GLY A 386 -9.19 21.03 -20.00
C GLY A 386 -9.32 21.11 -18.49
N HIS A 387 -10.57 21.01 -18.02
CA HIS A 387 -10.86 21.04 -16.59
C HIS A 387 -10.50 19.70 -15.94
N TYR A 388 -9.34 19.66 -15.29
CA TYR A 388 -8.87 18.48 -14.57
C TYR A 388 -9.78 18.15 -13.39
N LYS A 389 -10.16 16.88 -13.28
CA LYS A 389 -11.03 16.37 -12.24
C LYS A 389 -10.57 15.02 -11.69
N LYS A 390 -10.72 14.86 -10.39
CA LYS A 390 -10.67 13.57 -9.70
C LYS A 390 -12.09 12.99 -9.55
N PHE A 391 -12.38 11.90 -10.25
CA PHE A 391 -13.72 11.28 -10.27
C PHE A 391 -13.91 10.28 -9.13
N SER A 392 -12.86 9.52 -8.79
CA SER A 392 -12.84 8.62 -7.64
C SER A 392 -11.53 8.73 -6.87
N CYS A 393 -11.52 8.29 -5.61
CA CYS A 393 -10.30 8.09 -4.85
C CYS A 393 -9.97 6.59 -4.67
N ASN A 394 -8.77 6.31 -4.16
CA ASN A 394 -8.26 4.97 -3.86
C ASN A 394 -8.76 4.40 -2.50
N VAL A 395 -9.75 5.03 -1.84
CA VAL A 395 -10.32 4.58 -0.56
C VAL A 395 -11.86 4.57 -0.54
N GLY A 396 -12.51 4.56 -1.71
CA GLY A 396 -13.96 4.37 -1.83
C GLY A 396 -14.83 5.63 -1.73
N ASP A 397 -14.23 6.83 -1.69
CA ASP A 397 -14.97 8.09 -1.87
C ASP A 397 -15.15 8.41 -3.36
N PHE A 398 -16.39 8.70 -3.75
CA PHE A 398 -16.77 8.98 -5.14
C PHE A 398 -17.24 10.42 -5.31
N SER A 399 -16.75 11.07 -6.36
CA SER A 399 -17.31 12.34 -6.82
C SER A 399 -18.75 12.13 -7.31
N PRO A 400 -19.66 13.11 -7.17
CA PRO A 400 -20.97 13.06 -7.83
C PRO A 400 -20.90 12.89 -9.36
N GLU A 401 -19.78 13.27 -10.00
CA GLU A 401 -19.55 13.10 -11.43
C GLU A 401 -18.83 11.78 -11.77
N TYR A 402 -18.77 10.83 -10.82
CA TYR A 402 -18.26 9.49 -11.08
C TYR A 402 -19.26 8.69 -11.90
N SER A 403 -19.18 8.86 -13.22
CA SER A 403 -20.14 8.32 -14.18
C SER A 403 -20.22 6.80 -14.17
N ASP A 404 -21.32 6.28 -14.74
CA ASP A 404 -21.57 4.84 -14.79
C ASP A 404 -20.41 4.07 -15.47
N ILE A 405 -19.79 4.64 -16.50
CA ILE A 405 -18.73 3.97 -17.26
C ILE A 405 -17.43 3.86 -16.46
N LEU A 406 -17.10 4.89 -15.69
CA LEU A 406 -15.92 4.91 -14.83
C LEU A 406 -16.05 3.89 -13.68
N GLN A 407 -17.22 3.87 -13.02
CA GLN A 407 -17.53 2.88 -11.99
C GLN A 407 -17.50 1.44 -12.52
N ALA A 408 -18.11 1.22 -13.70
CA ALA A 408 -18.13 -0.08 -14.32
C ALA A 408 -16.75 -0.53 -14.79
N PHE A 409 -15.88 0.38 -15.22
CA PHE A 409 -14.49 0.08 -15.53
C PHE A 409 -13.73 -0.42 -14.30
N THR A 410 -13.77 0.31 -13.17
CA THR A 410 -13.14 -0.15 -11.92
C THR A 410 -13.64 -1.54 -11.51
N HIS A 411 -14.95 -1.76 -11.51
CA HIS A 411 -15.50 -3.09 -11.21
C HIS A 411 -15.05 -4.14 -12.23
N TRP A 412 -15.12 -3.83 -13.53
CA TRP A 412 -14.71 -4.75 -14.58
C TRP A 412 -13.25 -5.16 -14.44
N THR A 413 -12.33 -4.26 -14.06
CA THR A 413 -10.91 -4.64 -13.88
C THR A 413 -10.74 -5.76 -12.85
N TYR A 414 -11.49 -5.72 -11.75
CA TYR A 414 -11.52 -6.79 -10.74
C TYR A 414 -12.12 -8.10 -11.27
N GLU A 415 -13.22 -8.03 -12.04
CA GLU A 415 -13.85 -9.22 -12.62
C GLU A 415 -13.01 -9.84 -13.75
N PHE A 416 -12.38 -9.01 -14.58
CA PHE A 416 -11.50 -9.45 -15.65
C PHE A 416 -10.24 -10.11 -15.08
N SER A 417 -9.64 -9.52 -14.05
CA SER A 417 -8.37 -9.99 -13.50
C SER A 417 -8.48 -11.22 -12.59
N GLY A 418 -9.64 -11.88 -12.49
CA GLY A 418 -9.79 -12.98 -11.53
C GLY A 418 -9.83 -12.54 -10.05
N GLY A 419 -9.98 -11.25 -9.74
CA GLY A 419 -9.88 -10.71 -8.38
C GLY A 419 -8.43 -10.49 -7.91
N GLU A 420 -7.48 -10.45 -8.84
CA GLU A 420 -6.05 -10.19 -8.59
C GLU A 420 -5.72 -8.70 -8.45
N LEU A 421 -6.41 -7.81 -9.18
CA LEU A 421 -6.18 -6.36 -9.15
C LEU A 421 -7.48 -5.56 -9.35
N MET A 422 -7.43 -4.26 -9.07
CA MET A 422 -8.51 -3.30 -9.29
C MET A 422 -7.92 -1.92 -9.55
N ILE A 423 -8.33 -1.27 -10.64
CA ILE A 423 -7.88 0.10 -10.97
C ILE A 423 -8.84 1.11 -10.35
N THR A 424 -8.28 2.05 -9.59
CA THR A 424 -8.97 3.11 -8.85
C THR A 424 -8.29 4.47 -9.09
N ASP A 425 -8.69 5.50 -8.34
CA ASP A 425 -8.16 6.86 -8.47
C ASP A 425 -8.34 7.44 -9.89
N LEU A 426 -9.51 7.22 -10.48
CA LEU A 426 -9.78 7.66 -11.85
C LEU A 426 -9.87 9.19 -11.87
N GLN A 427 -8.94 9.82 -12.59
CA GLN A 427 -8.80 11.27 -12.67
C GLN A 427 -8.25 11.70 -14.03
N GLY A 428 -8.55 12.92 -14.45
CA GLY A 428 -8.16 13.47 -15.75
C GLY A 428 -9.16 14.49 -16.26
N ILE A 429 -9.43 14.53 -17.57
CA ILE A 429 -10.40 15.46 -18.17
C ILE A 429 -11.51 14.71 -18.90
N LYS A 430 -12.64 15.39 -19.04
CA LYS A 430 -13.63 15.05 -20.07
C LYS A 430 -13.26 15.83 -21.33
N GLY A 431 -13.11 15.11 -22.44
CA GLY A 431 -12.65 15.66 -23.70
C GLY A 431 -13.63 16.66 -24.31
N PRO A 432 -13.21 17.42 -25.33
CA PRO A 432 -14.06 18.41 -26.00
C PRO A 432 -15.30 17.80 -26.68
N ASP A 433 -15.26 16.51 -27.01
CA ASP A 433 -16.37 15.75 -27.57
C ASP A 433 -17.46 15.40 -26.55
N GLU A 434 -17.20 15.65 -25.26
CA GLU A 434 -18.05 15.30 -24.11
C GLU A 434 -18.33 13.80 -23.95
N ASP A 435 -17.64 12.95 -24.72
CA ASP A 435 -17.85 11.51 -24.74
C ASP A 435 -16.60 10.77 -24.27
N THR A 436 -15.42 11.34 -24.48
CA THR A 436 -14.15 10.69 -24.14
C THR A 436 -13.64 11.19 -22.80
N TYR A 437 -13.35 10.27 -21.88
CA TYR A 437 -12.58 10.57 -20.68
C TYR A 437 -11.10 10.29 -20.95
N TYR A 438 -10.27 11.30 -20.82
CA TYR A 438 -8.81 11.16 -20.86
C TYR A 438 -8.29 11.13 -19.43
N LEU A 439 -7.75 9.98 -19.02
CA LEU A 439 -7.40 9.65 -17.65
C LEU A 439 -5.88 9.54 -17.47
N THR A 440 -5.41 9.87 -16.27
CA THR A 440 -4.02 9.71 -15.86
C THR A 440 -3.91 9.45 -14.36
N ASP A 441 -2.74 9.05 -13.90
CA ASP A 441 -2.38 8.84 -12.50
C ASP A 441 -3.33 7.90 -11.74
N PRO A 442 -3.59 6.67 -12.23
CA PRO A 442 -4.42 5.72 -11.51
C PRO A 442 -3.72 5.24 -10.24
N ALA A 443 -4.49 4.67 -9.32
CA ALA A 443 -3.96 3.80 -8.27
C ALA A 443 -4.45 2.38 -8.50
N ILE A 444 -3.59 1.38 -8.31
CA ILE A 444 -3.95 -0.02 -8.46
C ILE A 444 -3.91 -0.72 -7.11
N HIS A 445 -5.03 -1.33 -6.75
CA HIS A 445 -5.07 -2.32 -5.68
C HIS A 445 -4.74 -3.69 -6.27
N CYS A 446 -3.86 -4.45 -5.65
CA CYS A 446 -3.64 -5.85 -6.02
C CYS A 446 -3.23 -6.67 -4.80
N ARG A 447 -3.37 -7.99 -4.89
CA ARG A 447 -3.07 -8.91 -3.78
C ARG A 447 -1.61 -8.85 -3.33
N ASP A 448 -0.70 -8.57 -4.25
CA ASP A 448 0.70 -8.31 -3.97
C ASP A 448 0.90 -6.84 -3.55
N LEU A 449 0.90 -6.58 -2.24
CA LEU A 449 1.13 -5.24 -1.69
C LEU A 449 2.50 -4.64 -2.04
N ASP A 450 3.38 -5.42 -2.67
CA ASP A 450 4.70 -4.99 -3.08
C ASP A 450 4.75 -4.59 -4.55
N HIS A 451 3.72 -4.87 -5.36
CA HIS A 451 3.80 -4.69 -6.82
C HIS A 451 3.81 -3.23 -7.28
N PHE A 452 2.88 -2.43 -6.76
CA PHE A 452 2.62 -1.06 -7.18
C PHE A 452 3.02 -0.04 -6.10
N SER A 453 2.64 1.22 -6.28
CA SER A 453 2.94 2.27 -5.32
C SER A 453 2.27 2.01 -3.97
N ARG A 454 2.66 2.83 -2.99
CA ARG A 454 2.09 2.84 -1.62
C ARG A 454 0.58 3.11 -1.55
N LEU A 455 -0.09 3.40 -2.67
CA LEU A 455 -1.53 3.57 -2.76
C LEU A 455 -2.27 2.23 -2.96
N ASN A 456 -1.54 1.12 -3.10
CA ASN A 456 -2.06 -0.23 -3.12
C ASN A 456 -2.53 -0.68 -1.73
N TRP A 457 -3.84 -0.75 -1.53
CA TRP A 457 -4.51 -1.20 -0.31
C TRP A 457 -4.90 -2.68 -0.32
N GLY A 458 -4.49 -3.45 -1.32
CA GLY A 458 -4.80 -4.88 -1.42
C GLY A 458 -6.29 -5.20 -1.38
N GLU A 459 -6.65 -6.23 -0.62
CA GLU A 459 -8.03 -6.69 -0.50
C GLU A 459 -8.94 -5.68 0.19
N GLU A 460 -8.41 -4.90 1.13
CA GLU A 460 -9.13 -3.82 1.78
C GLU A 460 -9.47 -2.71 0.79
N GLY A 461 -8.57 -2.42 -0.15
CA GLY A 461 -8.85 -1.54 -1.29
C GLY A 461 -10.07 -2.00 -2.09
N PHE A 462 -10.13 -3.31 -2.40
CA PHE A 462 -11.29 -3.89 -3.08
C PHE A 462 -12.56 -3.76 -2.24
N ALA A 463 -12.48 -4.07 -0.95
CA ALA A 463 -13.61 -4.02 -0.03
C ALA A 463 -14.16 -2.59 0.12
N MET A 464 -13.28 -1.59 0.22
CA MET A 464 -13.67 -0.17 0.29
C MET A 464 -14.44 0.26 -0.95
N PHE A 465 -13.96 -0.10 -2.15
CA PHE A 465 -14.70 0.17 -3.39
C PHE A 465 -16.07 -0.50 -3.39
N PHE A 466 -16.16 -1.80 -3.08
CA PHE A 466 -17.43 -2.54 -3.12
C PHE A 466 -18.39 -2.21 -1.97
N ALA A 467 -17.92 -1.57 -0.89
CA ALA A 467 -18.81 -1.00 0.12
C ALA A 467 -19.61 0.19 -0.42
N ALA A 468 -19.01 1.00 -1.29
CA ALA A 468 -19.62 2.19 -1.86
C ALA A 468 -20.28 1.94 -3.24
N HIS A 469 -19.76 0.99 -4.02
CA HIS A 469 -20.22 0.74 -5.38
C HIS A 469 -21.58 0.04 -5.44
N LYS A 470 -22.44 0.50 -6.35
CA LYS A 470 -23.66 -0.18 -6.76
C LYS A 470 -23.58 -0.45 -8.25
N CYS A 471 -23.78 -1.71 -8.66
CA CYS A 471 -23.81 -2.06 -10.08
C CYS A 471 -24.82 -1.19 -10.83
N ASN A 472 -24.37 -0.59 -11.93
CA ASN A 472 -25.19 0.27 -12.78
C ASN A 472 -25.55 -0.45 -14.10
N LYS A 473 -26.16 0.29 -15.04
CA LYS A 473 -26.60 -0.22 -16.35
C LYS A 473 -25.46 -0.82 -17.18
N ILE A 474 -24.23 -0.31 -17.01
CA ILE A 474 -23.03 -0.72 -17.74
C ILE A 474 -22.49 -2.01 -17.12
N CYS A 475 -22.43 -2.11 -15.79
CA CYS A 475 -22.11 -3.36 -15.08
C CYS A 475 -23.06 -4.50 -15.49
N ALA A 476 -24.36 -4.21 -15.58
CA ALA A 476 -25.37 -5.18 -15.99
C ALA A 476 -25.18 -5.66 -17.44
N LYS A 477 -24.89 -4.74 -18.39
CA LYS A 477 -24.59 -5.09 -19.79
C LYS A 477 -23.35 -5.98 -19.91
N LEU A 478 -22.32 -5.70 -19.12
CA LEU A 478 -21.09 -6.50 -19.03
C LEU A 478 -21.26 -7.81 -18.25
N LYS A 479 -22.45 -8.06 -17.68
CA LYS A 479 -22.77 -9.22 -16.84
C LYS A 479 -21.82 -9.37 -15.65
N LEU A 480 -21.38 -8.25 -15.08
CA LEU A 480 -20.54 -8.25 -13.88
C LEU A 480 -21.33 -8.77 -12.68
N LYS A 481 -20.68 -9.59 -11.85
CA LYS A 481 -21.30 -10.13 -10.65
C LYS A 481 -21.43 -9.02 -9.59
N PRO A 482 -22.61 -8.76 -9.01
CA PRO A 482 -22.72 -7.86 -7.87
C PRO A 482 -21.85 -8.35 -6.70
N ARG A 483 -21.14 -7.43 -6.06
CA ARG A 483 -20.20 -7.69 -4.95
C ARG A 483 -20.59 -6.85 -3.75
N THR A 484 -20.28 -7.34 -2.55
CA THR A 484 -20.33 -6.58 -1.30
C THR A 484 -18.96 -6.59 -0.64
N ALA A 485 -18.71 -5.68 0.31
CA ALA A 485 -17.45 -5.60 1.05
C ALA A 485 -17.00 -6.93 1.72
N THR A 486 -17.93 -7.85 1.99
CA THR A 486 -17.68 -9.12 2.71
C THR A 486 -17.63 -10.36 1.80
N SER A 487 -17.77 -10.21 0.47
CA SER A 487 -17.86 -11.35 -0.44
C SER A 487 -16.65 -11.42 -1.38
N PRO A 488 -15.47 -11.87 -0.91
CA PRO A 488 -14.30 -12.06 -1.78
C PRO A 488 -14.60 -13.10 -2.86
N ARG A 489 -14.00 -12.92 -4.04
CA ARG A 489 -14.12 -13.84 -5.17
C ARG A 489 -13.43 -15.17 -4.86
N SER A 490 -14.11 -16.29 -5.12
CA SER A 490 -13.51 -17.61 -5.09
C SER A 490 -12.56 -17.79 -6.29
N PRO A 491 -11.39 -18.45 -6.14
CA PRO A 491 -10.49 -18.77 -7.26
C PRO A 491 -11.15 -19.58 -8.40
N PHE A 492 -12.32 -20.18 -8.14
CA PHE A 492 -13.07 -21.02 -9.09
C PHE A 492 -14.16 -20.27 -9.86
N ASP A 493 -14.36 -18.97 -9.60
CA ASP A 493 -15.36 -18.15 -10.27
C ASP A 493 -14.74 -17.39 -11.47
N SER A 494 -14.69 -17.98 -12.68
CA SER A 494 -14.43 -17.20 -13.91
C SER A 494 -15.72 -16.98 -14.72
N PRO A 495 -16.13 -15.73 -15.00
CA PRO A 495 -17.20 -15.42 -15.95
C PRO A 495 -16.71 -15.32 -17.41
N PHE A 496 -15.40 -15.31 -17.65
CA PHE A 496 -14.81 -15.21 -18.99
C PHE A 496 -14.03 -16.50 -19.29
N LYS A 497 -14.58 -17.31 -20.20
CA LYS A 497 -13.93 -18.44 -20.85
C LYS A 497 -13.64 -18.06 -22.30
#